data_AF-A0A7S7Z284-F1
#
_entry.id   AF-A0A7S7Z284-F1
#
_cell.length_a   1.000
_cell.length_b   1.000
_cell.length_c   1.000
_cell.angle_alpha   90.00
_cell.angle_beta   90.00
_cell.angle_gamma   90.00
#
_symmetry.space_group_name_H-M   'P 1'
#
loop_
_entity.id
_entity.type
_entity.pdbx_description
1 polymer ?
#
loop_
_entity_poly.entity_id
_entity_poly.type
_entity_poly.pdbx_seq_one_letter_code
_entity_poly.pdbx_strand_id
1 'polypeptide(L)'
;MFEGHDPYLVALSVVIAILGGYTGFGLAARIRGRPDSGHRLLLASAAFFLAVGIWTMHFVGMLAAPLPVGAVYLVLPTIISFLICALVVGISLFFVSIGEPSMLRVASSAVLLGLGIVSMHYVGMHGLSGDFAMTHAPGMVVLSVVIAIAAAYGGLRAFLARRGGVQLMLSAVAFGVAVSGMHYTAMAGMQIAPSEGEAHHRMEGLVASSQMLSLVVTLLCFVIAAGFLLSLVPDPRKRAAATTDPVGAGFEPVEAAAGGIVEADPPLRPTPLGGIGQPPRAAPVPRLPVEGADGTHFIDAAEVRSVRADAHYTKVHDGTRERMCPWSISEAEALLDPRLFLRVHRSHIVAIPHVAIVRKEGDGAVLELDGPSPHLVPVSRAKIAEVKARLGLVRRTA
;
A
#
# COMPACT_ATOMS: atom_id res chain seq x y z
N MET A 1 -33.96 12.57 9.82
CA MET A 1 -32.65 11.91 10.01
C MET A 1 -31.85 12.55 11.13
N PHE A 2 -31.66 13.88 11.12
CA PHE A 2 -30.79 14.59 12.07
C PHE A 2 -31.53 15.44 13.12
N GLU A 3 -32.85 15.33 13.24
CA GLU A 3 -33.57 16.10 14.27
C GLU A 3 -33.02 15.76 15.66
N GLY A 4 -32.75 16.80 16.44
CA GLY A 4 -32.16 16.70 17.78
C GLY A 4 -30.67 16.32 17.83
N HIS A 5 -30.00 16.06 16.70
CA HIS A 5 -28.57 15.77 16.73
C HIS A 5 -27.73 17.04 16.88
N ASP A 6 -26.61 16.96 17.59
CA ASP A 6 -25.60 18.02 17.59
C ASP A 6 -24.91 18.05 16.21
N PRO A 7 -25.09 19.13 15.41
CA PRO A 7 -24.56 19.19 14.05
C PRO A 7 -23.02 19.21 14.02
N TYR A 8 -22.36 19.71 15.07
CA TYR A 8 -20.90 19.76 15.13
C TYR A 8 -20.31 18.37 15.35
N LEU A 9 -20.92 17.56 16.22
CA LEU A 9 -20.51 16.17 16.41
C LEU A 9 -20.84 15.31 15.19
N VAL A 10 -21.95 15.58 14.49
CA VAL A 10 -22.23 14.93 13.20
C VAL A 10 -21.14 15.25 12.17
N ALA A 11 -20.77 16.52 12.01
CA ALA A 11 -19.71 16.91 11.09
C ALA A 11 -18.36 16.29 11.49
N LEU A 12 -18.04 16.30 12.79
CA LEU A 12 -16.82 15.70 13.32
C LEU A 12 -16.75 14.20 13.05
N SER A 13 -17.85 13.46 13.24
CA SER A 13 -17.89 12.02 12.99
C SER A 13 -17.51 11.71 11.54
N VAL A 14 -18.09 12.44 10.59
CA VAL A 14 -17.81 12.31 9.15
C VAL A 14 -16.34 12.64 8.86
N VAL A 15 -15.83 13.76 9.38
CA VAL A 15 -14.42 14.15 9.21
C VAL A 15 -13.49 13.06 9.72
N ILE A 16 -13.75 12.49 10.90
CA ILE A 16 -12.91 11.45 11.49
C ILE A 16 -12.91 10.17 10.66
N ALA A 17 -14.06 9.76 10.10
CA ALA A 17 -14.10 8.63 9.17
C ALA A 17 -13.28 8.91 7.89
N ILE A 18 -13.34 10.13 7.37
CA ILE A 18 -12.55 10.54 6.20
C ILE A 18 -11.06 10.51 6.52
N LEU A 19 -10.63 11.04 7.66
CA LEU A 19 -9.21 11.05 8.06
C LEU A 19 -8.67 9.63 8.30
N GLY A 20 -9.46 8.76 8.96
CA GLY A 20 -9.12 7.35 9.15
C GLY A 20 -8.99 6.62 7.81
N GLY A 21 -9.96 6.82 6.91
CA GLY A 21 -9.93 6.27 5.55
C GLY A 21 -8.74 6.76 4.73
N TYR A 22 -8.46 8.06 4.74
CA TYR A 22 -7.31 8.65 4.04
C TYR A 22 -6.00 8.06 4.53
N THR A 23 -5.81 8.00 5.85
CA THR A 23 -4.58 7.48 6.46
C THR A 23 -4.41 6.00 6.13
N GLY A 24 -5.47 5.20 6.26
CA GLY A 24 -5.43 3.77 5.93
C GLY A 24 -5.14 3.48 4.46
N PHE A 25 -5.86 4.14 3.54
CA PHE A 25 -5.62 4.00 2.10
C PHE A 25 -4.25 4.55 1.68
N GLY A 26 -3.79 5.63 2.31
CA GLY A 26 -2.48 6.22 2.07
C GLY A 26 -1.34 5.29 2.50
N LEU A 27 -1.47 4.61 3.65
CA LEU A 27 -0.55 3.57 4.09
C LEU A 27 -0.55 2.37 3.14
N ALA A 28 -1.72 1.98 2.61
CA ALA A 28 -1.84 0.93 1.60
C ALA A 28 -1.12 1.28 0.29
N ALA A 29 -1.22 2.53 -0.16
CA ALA A 29 -0.52 3.01 -1.36
C ALA A 29 1.02 2.94 -1.22
N ARG A 30 1.55 2.98 0.02
CA ARG A 30 2.98 2.89 0.34
C ARG A 30 3.53 1.46 0.37
N ILE A 31 2.71 0.43 0.16
CA ILE A 31 3.13 -0.99 0.18
C ILE A 31 4.05 -1.32 -1.02
N ARG A 32 4.05 -0.52 -2.10
CA ARG A 32 4.92 -0.75 -3.27
C ARG A 32 6.42 -0.74 -2.91
N GLY A 33 7.10 -1.86 -3.14
CA GLY A 33 8.56 -1.97 -3.15
C GLY A 33 9.25 -2.12 -1.79
N ARG A 34 8.53 -2.44 -0.71
CA ARG A 34 9.14 -2.73 0.61
C ARG A 34 9.34 -4.23 0.85
N PRO A 35 10.39 -4.63 1.61
CA PRO A 35 10.57 -6.02 2.07
C PRO A 35 9.37 -6.52 2.88
N ASP A 36 9.22 -7.85 3.00
CA ASP A 36 8.05 -8.51 3.60
C ASP A 36 7.69 -8.05 5.02
N SER A 37 8.68 -7.67 5.84
CA SER A 37 8.43 -7.15 7.20
C SER A 37 7.80 -5.74 7.18
N GLY A 38 8.22 -4.89 6.23
CA GLY A 38 7.62 -3.56 6.05
C GLY A 38 6.22 -3.61 5.45
N HIS A 39 5.93 -4.64 4.64
CA HIS A 39 4.59 -4.91 4.13
C HIS A 39 3.61 -5.18 5.28
N ARG A 40 3.94 -6.13 6.17
CA ARG A 40 3.06 -6.52 7.29
C ARG A 40 2.77 -5.36 8.22
N LEU A 41 3.78 -4.55 8.55
CA LEU A 41 3.58 -3.37 9.39
C LEU A 41 2.66 -2.34 8.72
N LEU A 42 2.86 -2.05 7.43
CA LEU A 42 1.99 -1.10 6.71
C LEU A 42 0.55 -1.59 6.61
N LEU A 43 0.35 -2.89 6.38
CA LEU A 43 -0.98 -3.49 6.32
C LEU A 43 -1.66 -3.42 7.70
N ALA A 44 -0.93 -3.75 8.77
CA ALA A 44 -1.43 -3.65 10.14
C ALA A 44 -1.76 -2.19 10.51
N SER A 45 -0.91 -1.22 10.17
CA SER A 45 -1.18 0.19 10.38
C SER A 45 -2.37 0.69 9.56
N ALA A 46 -2.51 0.25 8.31
CA ALA A 46 -3.67 0.59 7.48
C ALA A 46 -4.97 0.06 8.08
N ALA A 47 -4.97 -1.21 8.51
CA ALA A 47 -6.10 -1.82 9.21
C ALA A 47 -6.44 -1.10 10.51
N PHE A 48 -5.42 -0.74 11.30
CA PHE A 48 -5.57 0.00 12.55
C PHE A 48 -6.28 1.35 12.33
N PHE A 49 -5.79 2.19 11.41
CA PHE A 49 -6.39 3.51 11.18
C PHE A 49 -7.80 3.41 10.58
N LEU A 50 -8.07 2.43 9.73
CA LEU A 50 -9.43 2.17 9.24
C LEU A 50 -10.36 1.74 10.37
N ALA A 51 -9.97 0.74 11.17
CA ALA A 51 -10.80 0.23 12.26
C ALA A 51 -11.07 1.28 13.33
N VAL A 52 -10.03 1.98 13.79
CA VAL A 52 -10.13 3.07 14.76
C VAL A 52 -10.96 4.22 14.19
N GLY A 53 -10.78 4.58 12.90
CA GLY A 53 -11.60 5.60 12.25
C GLY A 53 -13.09 5.26 12.19
N ILE A 54 -13.44 4.04 11.77
CA ILE A 54 -14.83 3.57 11.69
C ILE A 54 -15.46 3.55 13.09
N TRP A 55 -14.76 2.99 14.08
CA TRP A 55 -15.26 2.88 15.45
C TRP A 55 -15.40 4.25 16.14
N THR A 56 -14.40 5.12 15.96
CA THR A 56 -14.44 6.47 16.53
C THR A 56 -15.56 7.28 15.89
N MET A 57 -15.74 7.21 14.56
CA MET A 57 -16.88 7.85 13.90
C MET A 57 -18.20 7.37 14.49
N HIS A 58 -18.38 6.06 14.69
CA HIS A 58 -19.60 5.51 15.26
C HIS A 58 -19.91 6.15 16.62
N PHE A 59 -18.95 6.17 17.56
CA PHE A 59 -19.22 6.70 18.91
C PHE A 59 -19.28 8.24 18.96
N VAL A 60 -18.58 8.97 18.10
CA VAL A 60 -18.84 10.42 17.92
C VAL A 60 -20.28 10.62 17.43
N GLY A 61 -20.74 9.79 16.48
CA GLY A 61 -22.11 9.83 15.98
C GLY A 61 -23.16 9.49 17.05
N MET A 62 -22.88 8.52 17.93
CA MET A 62 -23.71 8.21 19.09
C MET A 62 -23.79 9.38 20.09
N LEU A 63 -22.66 10.02 20.38
CA LEU A 63 -22.60 11.20 21.24
C LEU A 63 -23.34 12.41 20.62
N ALA A 64 -23.45 12.45 19.28
CA ALA A 64 -24.23 13.46 18.58
C ALA A 64 -25.74 13.25 18.69
N ALA A 65 -26.20 12.04 19.01
CA ALA A 65 -27.61 11.70 19.00
C ALA A 65 -28.33 12.21 20.27
N PRO A 66 -29.62 12.60 20.17
CA PRO A 66 -30.42 13.04 21.31
C PRO A 66 -30.85 11.86 22.19
N LEU A 67 -29.90 11.27 22.90
CA LEU A 67 -30.16 10.15 23.81
C LEU A 67 -30.83 10.62 25.11
N PRO A 68 -31.67 9.79 25.76
CA PRO A 68 -32.27 10.13 27.04
C PRO A 68 -31.25 10.49 28.11
N VAL A 69 -31.65 11.40 29.01
CA VAL A 69 -30.82 11.79 30.15
C VAL A 69 -30.56 10.55 31.02
N GLY A 70 -29.29 10.31 31.37
CA GLY A 70 -28.88 9.14 32.15
C GLY A 70 -28.49 7.91 31.31
N ALA A 71 -28.51 8.00 29.98
CA ALA A 71 -27.95 6.96 29.12
C ALA A 71 -26.44 6.76 29.41
N VAL A 72 -26.06 5.51 29.67
CA VAL A 72 -24.67 5.08 29.89
C VAL A 72 -24.29 3.98 28.90
N TYR A 73 -22.99 3.73 28.80
CA TYR A 73 -22.43 2.73 27.89
C TYR A 73 -21.83 1.57 28.68
N LEU A 74 -22.28 0.35 28.43
CA LEU A 74 -21.64 -0.84 28.97
C LEU A 74 -20.26 -1.01 28.33
N VAL A 75 -19.24 -1.17 29.17
CA VAL A 75 -17.84 -1.25 28.73
C VAL A 75 -17.59 -2.51 27.90
N LEU A 76 -18.16 -3.65 28.29
CA LEU A 76 -17.92 -4.92 27.61
C LEU A 76 -18.43 -4.94 26.14
N PRO A 77 -19.72 -4.61 25.85
CA PRO A 77 -20.18 -4.47 24.46
C PRO A 77 -19.39 -3.41 23.68
N THR A 78 -19.01 -2.31 24.33
CA THR A 78 -18.18 -1.26 23.71
C THR A 78 -16.83 -1.80 23.26
N ILE A 79 -16.13 -2.57 24.10
CA ILE A 79 -14.86 -3.22 23.74
C ILE A 79 -15.07 -4.29 22.67
N ILE A 80 -16.10 -5.14 22.81
CA ILE A 80 -16.41 -6.19 21.83
C ILE A 80 -16.67 -5.58 20.45
N SER A 81 -17.43 -4.48 20.39
CA SER A 81 -17.69 -3.76 19.14
C SER A 81 -16.38 -3.32 18.45
N PHE A 82 -15.42 -2.78 19.22
CA PHE A 82 -14.11 -2.39 18.70
C PHE A 82 -13.34 -3.60 18.17
N LEU A 83 -13.31 -4.69 18.94
CA LEU A 83 -12.60 -5.93 18.55
C LEU A 83 -13.19 -6.55 17.28
N ILE A 84 -14.53 -6.56 17.13
CA ILE A 84 -15.19 -7.02 15.90
C ILE A 84 -14.71 -6.19 14.71
N CYS A 85 -14.72 -4.86 14.82
CA CYS A 85 -14.28 -3.98 13.74
C CYS A 85 -12.79 -4.20 13.42
N ALA A 86 -11.92 -4.18 14.42
CA ALA A 86 -10.48 -4.36 14.23
C ALA A 86 -10.14 -5.70 13.56
N LEU A 87 -10.75 -6.79 14.03
CA LEU A 87 -10.54 -8.13 13.49
C LEU A 87 -11.05 -8.23 12.05
N VAL A 88 -12.29 -7.80 11.80
CA VAL A 88 -12.90 -7.95 10.48
C VAL A 88 -12.24 -7.05 9.44
N VAL A 89 -11.89 -5.81 9.78
CA VAL A 89 -11.09 -4.93 8.91
C VAL A 89 -9.74 -5.59 8.61
N GLY A 90 -9.03 -6.05 9.64
CA GLY A 90 -7.74 -6.72 9.48
C GLY A 90 -7.80 -7.96 8.57
N ILE A 91 -8.73 -8.89 8.85
CA ILE A 91 -8.93 -10.11 8.06
C ILE A 91 -9.29 -9.77 6.62
N SER A 92 -10.21 -8.82 6.40
CA SER A 92 -10.67 -8.45 5.06
C SER A 92 -9.55 -7.85 4.21
N LEU A 93 -8.74 -6.97 4.82
CA LEU A 93 -7.56 -6.38 4.17
C LEU A 93 -6.46 -7.42 3.94
N PHE A 94 -6.23 -8.33 4.88
CA PHE A 94 -5.28 -9.42 4.71
C PHE A 94 -5.68 -10.33 3.56
N PHE A 95 -6.92 -10.82 3.55
CA PHE A 95 -7.42 -11.73 2.53
C PHE A 95 -7.43 -11.09 1.13
N VAL A 96 -7.78 -9.81 1.03
CA VAL A 96 -7.74 -9.10 -0.26
C VAL A 96 -6.31 -8.81 -0.74
N SER A 97 -5.34 -8.78 0.18
CA SER A 97 -3.93 -8.50 -0.13
C SER A 97 -3.13 -9.75 -0.49
N ILE A 98 -3.66 -10.95 -0.26
CA ILE A 98 -3.01 -12.22 -0.64
C ILE A 98 -3.27 -12.52 -2.12
N GLY A 99 -2.20 -12.60 -2.91
CA GLY A 99 -2.24 -13.05 -4.30
C GLY A 99 -2.91 -12.08 -5.29
N GLU A 100 -3.33 -12.61 -6.44
CA GLU A 100 -3.99 -11.85 -7.51
C GLU A 100 -5.42 -11.42 -7.11
N PRO A 101 -5.78 -10.12 -7.21
CA PRO A 101 -7.09 -9.63 -6.81
C PRO A 101 -8.18 -10.10 -7.80
N SER A 102 -8.81 -11.24 -7.51
CA SER A 102 -10.02 -11.71 -8.18
C SER A 102 -11.24 -10.92 -7.72
N MET A 103 -12.18 -10.63 -8.63
CA MET A 103 -13.44 -9.96 -8.33
C MET A 103 -14.25 -10.68 -7.25
N LEU A 104 -14.23 -12.02 -7.26
CA LEU A 104 -14.92 -12.83 -6.26
C LEU A 104 -14.32 -12.63 -4.86
N ARG A 105 -12.98 -12.54 -4.77
CA ARG A 105 -12.25 -12.30 -3.52
C ARG A 105 -12.56 -10.93 -2.94
N VAL A 106 -12.60 -9.91 -3.81
CA VAL A 106 -12.99 -8.55 -3.40
C VAL A 106 -14.43 -8.53 -2.92
N ALA A 107 -15.35 -9.20 -3.63
CA ALA A 107 -16.75 -9.29 -3.24
C ALA A 107 -16.93 -10.03 -1.90
N SER A 108 -16.28 -11.18 -1.71
CA SER A 108 -16.36 -11.94 -0.45
C SER A 108 -15.77 -11.17 0.73
N SER A 109 -14.61 -10.51 0.53
CA SER A 109 -14.03 -9.62 1.55
C SER A 109 -14.92 -8.42 1.84
N ALA A 110 -15.60 -7.86 0.83
CA ALA A 110 -16.52 -6.73 1.03
C ALA A 110 -17.76 -7.13 1.83
N VAL A 111 -18.31 -8.31 1.58
CA VAL A 111 -19.43 -8.86 2.37
C VAL A 111 -18.98 -9.09 3.81
N LEU A 112 -17.84 -9.76 4.02
CA LEU A 112 -17.28 -9.98 5.36
C LEU A 112 -17.07 -8.64 6.09
N LEU A 113 -16.43 -7.68 5.43
CA LEU A 113 -16.16 -6.36 5.98
C LEU A 113 -17.45 -5.60 6.31
N GLY A 114 -18.40 -5.55 5.37
CA GLY A 114 -19.69 -4.88 5.56
C GLY A 114 -20.47 -5.47 6.74
N LEU A 115 -20.57 -6.80 6.82
CA LEU A 115 -21.22 -7.48 7.93
C LEU A 115 -20.51 -7.22 9.27
N GLY A 116 -19.18 -7.14 9.28
CA GLY A 116 -18.43 -6.79 10.49
C GLY A 116 -18.65 -5.35 10.93
N ILE A 117 -18.71 -4.39 9.99
CA ILE A 117 -19.00 -2.99 10.31
C ILE A 117 -20.42 -2.86 10.88
N VAL A 118 -21.41 -3.54 10.28
CA VAL A 118 -22.79 -3.59 10.78
C VAL A 118 -22.85 -4.22 12.16
N SER A 119 -22.15 -5.35 12.35
CA SER A 119 -22.08 -6.03 13.65
C SER A 119 -21.47 -5.14 14.71
N MET A 120 -20.36 -4.46 14.42
CA MET A 120 -19.77 -3.48 15.33
C MET A 120 -20.78 -2.39 15.68
N HIS A 121 -21.47 -1.83 14.68
CA HIS A 121 -22.44 -0.77 14.90
C HIS A 121 -23.58 -1.21 15.84
N TYR A 122 -24.23 -2.34 15.57
CA TYR A 122 -25.35 -2.79 16.41
C TYR A 122 -24.91 -3.32 17.77
N VAL A 123 -23.72 -3.94 17.89
CA VAL A 123 -23.15 -4.31 19.20
C VAL A 123 -22.81 -3.07 20.01
N GLY A 124 -22.29 -2.01 19.38
CA GLY A 124 -22.06 -0.72 20.02
C GLY A 124 -23.35 -0.08 20.52
N MET A 125 -24.41 -0.11 19.70
CA MET A 125 -25.74 0.38 20.05
C MET A 125 -26.37 -0.41 21.21
N HIS A 126 -26.27 -1.74 21.20
CA HIS A 126 -26.74 -2.58 22.32
C HIS A 126 -25.90 -2.40 23.59
N GLY A 127 -24.77 -1.71 23.51
CA GLY A 127 -24.02 -1.25 24.68
C GLY A 127 -24.70 -0.10 25.42
N LEU A 128 -25.68 0.59 24.83
CA LEU A 128 -26.45 1.61 25.54
C LEU A 128 -27.32 0.97 26.62
N SER A 129 -27.38 1.64 27.77
CA SER A 129 -28.20 1.23 28.90
C SER A 129 -28.78 2.46 29.61
N GLY A 130 -30.02 2.33 30.07
CA GLY A 130 -30.77 3.37 30.78
C GLY A 130 -32.23 2.98 30.87
N ASP A 131 -33.07 3.89 31.38
CA ASP A 131 -34.51 3.67 31.55
C ASP A 131 -35.29 3.86 30.24
N PHE A 132 -34.85 3.17 29.20
CA PHE A 132 -35.46 3.21 27.87
C PHE A 132 -35.33 1.85 27.16
N ALA A 133 -36.32 1.56 26.31
CA ALA A 133 -36.27 0.46 25.36
C ALA A 133 -35.87 0.97 23.98
N MET A 134 -34.98 0.24 23.31
CA MET A 134 -34.53 0.54 21.94
C MET A 134 -35.07 -0.50 20.98
N THR A 135 -35.73 -0.07 19.92
CA THR A 135 -36.18 -0.93 18.82
C THR A 135 -35.66 -0.44 17.47
N HIS A 136 -35.58 -1.34 16.49
CA HIS A 136 -35.07 -1.03 15.15
C HIS A 136 -36.08 -1.39 14.07
N ALA A 137 -36.33 -0.46 13.15
CA ALA A 137 -37.12 -0.70 11.97
C ALA A 137 -36.38 -1.68 11.02
N PRO A 138 -36.94 -2.87 10.71
CA PRO A 138 -36.23 -3.89 9.92
C PRO A 138 -35.76 -3.41 8.55
N GLY A 139 -36.56 -2.57 7.88
CA GLY A 139 -36.19 -2.00 6.58
C GLY A 139 -34.94 -1.13 6.62
N MET A 140 -34.77 -0.34 7.69
CA MET A 140 -33.60 0.52 7.87
C MET A 140 -32.35 -0.29 8.25
N VAL A 141 -32.53 -1.41 8.96
CA VAL A 141 -31.44 -2.38 9.23
C VAL A 141 -30.95 -3.02 7.94
N VAL A 142 -31.87 -3.48 7.08
CA VAL A 142 -31.48 -4.06 5.78
C VAL A 142 -30.80 -3.01 4.90
N LEU A 143 -31.31 -1.78 4.88
CA LEU A 143 -30.70 -0.70 4.11
C LEU A 143 -29.30 -0.35 4.63
N SER A 144 -29.09 -0.27 5.95
CA SER A 144 -27.77 -0.03 6.52
C SER A 144 -26.79 -1.16 6.16
N VAL A 145 -27.23 -2.42 6.16
CA VAL A 145 -26.42 -3.56 5.70
C VAL A 145 -25.98 -3.40 4.25
N VAL A 146 -26.90 -3.04 3.35
CA VAL A 146 -26.59 -2.83 1.94
C VAL A 146 -25.57 -1.70 1.76
N ILE A 147 -25.76 -0.57 2.46
CA ILE A 147 -24.83 0.55 2.43
C ILE A 147 -23.46 0.12 2.98
N ALA A 148 -23.40 -0.67 4.05
CA ALA A 148 -22.15 -1.17 4.61
C ALA A 148 -21.36 -2.00 3.62
N ILE A 149 -22.02 -2.95 2.94
CA ILE A 149 -21.38 -3.82 1.93
C ILE A 149 -20.90 -2.99 0.73
N ALA A 150 -21.69 -2.02 0.27
CA ALA A 150 -21.29 -1.12 -0.81
C ALA A 150 -20.09 -0.24 -0.42
N ALA A 151 -20.10 0.33 0.80
CA ALA A 151 -19.00 1.11 1.35
C ALA A 151 -17.72 0.26 1.49
N ALA A 152 -17.85 -0.96 2.01
CA ALA A 152 -16.77 -1.92 2.13
C ALA A 152 -16.18 -2.29 0.75
N TYR A 153 -17.02 -2.58 -0.24
CA TYR A 153 -16.59 -2.87 -1.60
C TYR A 153 -15.82 -1.69 -2.21
N GLY A 154 -16.38 -0.48 -2.12
CA GLY A 154 -15.73 0.74 -2.60
C GLY A 154 -14.39 1.02 -1.89
N GLY A 155 -14.35 0.84 -0.57
CA GLY A 155 -13.14 0.98 0.25
C GLY A 155 -12.05 -0.03 -0.12
N LEU A 156 -12.41 -1.30 -0.33
CA LEU A 156 -11.46 -2.32 -0.78
C LEU A 156 -10.96 -2.05 -2.20
N ARG A 157 -11.82 -1.57 -3.11
CA ARG A 157 -11.40 -1.14 -4.45
C ARG A 157 -10.44 0.05 -4.38
N ALA A 158 -10.69 1.02 -3.50
CA ALA A 158 -9.79 2.15 -3.28
C ALA A 158 -8.44 1.70 -2.70
N PHE A 159 -8.47 0.80 -1.73
CA PHE A 159 -7.29 0.19 -1.12
C PHE A 159 -6.43 -0.53 -2.16
N LEU A 160 -7.04 -1.37 -3.01
CA LEU A 160 -6.36 -2.11 -4.07
C LEU A 160 -5.87 -1.22 -5.22
N ALA A 161 -6.60 -0.14 -5.53
CA ALA A 161 -6.20 0.80 -6.57
C ALA A 161 -4.92 1.57 -6.22
N ARG A 162 -4.53 1.60 -4.93
CA ARG A 162 -3.30 2.23 -4.43
C ARG A 162 -3.11 3.65 -4.96
N ARG A 163 -4.20 4.41 -4.99
CA ARG A 163 -4.27 5.77 -5.55
C ARG A 163 -3.39 6.75 -4.76
N GLY A 164 -2.91 7.78 -5.44
CA GLY A 164 -2.16 8.89 -4.84
C GLY A 164 -2.85 10.23 -5.08
N GLY A 165 -2.44 11.27 -4.35
CA GLY A 165 -2.91 12.64 -4.54
C GLY A 165 -4.43 12.79 -4.43
N VAL A 166 -5.04 13.51 -5.39
CA VAL A 166 -6.48 13.84 -5.38
C VAL A 166 -7.36 12.58 -5.41
N GLN A 167 -6.97 11.52 -6.13
CA GLN A 167 -7.78 10.30 -6.20
C GLN A 167 -7.86 9.56 -4.84
N LEU A 168 -6.80 9.64 -4.04
CA LEU A 168 -6.80 9.13 -2.66
C LEU A 168 -7.77 9.94 -1.79
N MET A 169 -7.70 11.28 -1.89
CA MET A 169 -8.60 12.18 -1.16
C MET A 169 -10.07 11.91 -1.50
N LEU A 170 -10.41 11.82 -2.80
CA LEU A 170 -11.78 11.51 -3.23
C LEU A 170 -12.26 10.13 -2.73
N SER A 171 -11.37 9.14 -2.74
CA SER A 171 -11.72 7.80 -2.25
C SER A 171 -11.95 7.78 -0.73
N ALA A 172 -11.16 8.54 0.02
CA ALA A 172 -11.32 8.70 1.46
C ALA A 172 -12.60 9.45 1.83
N VAL A 173 -12.92 10.53 1.10
CA VAL A 173 -14.17 11.28 1.26
C VAL A 173 -15.37 10.38 0.98
N ALA A 174 -15.37 9.69 -0.16
CA ALA A 174 -16.45 8.77 -0.52
C ALA A 174 -16.62 7.65 0.51
N PHE A 175 -15.52 7.06 0.99
CA PHE A 175 -15.55 6.05 2.05
C PHE A 175 -16.12 6.61 3.35
N GLY A 176 -15.63 7.74 3.84
CA GLY A 176 -16.10 8.34 5.08
C GLY A 176 -17.59 8.69 5.04
N VAL A 177 -18.04 9.32 3.95
CA VAL A 177 -19.46 9.61 3.72
C VAL A 177 -20.30 8.34 3.68
N ALA A 178 -19.84 7.27 3.02
CA ALA A 178 -20.60 6.03 2.93
C ALA A 178 -20.71 5.29 4.27
N VAL A 179 -19.62 5.22 5.06
CA VAL A 179 -19.65 4.58 6.39
C VAL A 179 -20.47 5.40 7.38
N SER A 180 -20.36 6.73 7.38
CA SER A 180 -21.24 7.61 8.16
C SER A 180 -22.69 7.50 7.71
N GLY A 181 -22.93 7.41 6.40
CA GLY A 181 -24.26 7.21 5.83
C GLY A 181 -24.91 5.92 6.31
N MET A 182 -24.15 4.83 6.41
CA MET A 182 -24.61 3.58 7.02
C MET A 182 -25.03 3.79 8.48
N HIS A 183 -24.15 4.41 9.28
CA HIS A 183 -24.41 4.67 10.70
C HIS A 183 -25.68 5.49 10.90
N TYR A 184 -25.81 6.63 10.23
CA TYR A 184 -26.97 7.48 10.39
C TYR A 184 -28.24 6.85 9.81
N THR A 185 -28.14 6.00 8.78
CA THR A 185 -29.29 5.22 8.27
C THR A 185 -29.80 4.27 9.35
N ALA A 186 -28.90 3.54 10.01
CA ALA A 186 -29.28 2.67 11.11
C ALA A 186 -29.89 3.46 12.29
N MET A 187 -29.32 4.62 12.63
CA MET A 187 -29.86 5.52 13.66
C MET A 187 -31.24 6.08 13.30
N ALA A 188 -31.49 6.40 12.03
CA ALA A 188 -32.79 6.87 11.57
C ALA A 188 -33.89 5.80 11.68
N GLY A 189 -33.50 4.52 11.72
CA GLY A 189 -34.39 3.40 12.00
C GLY A 189 -34.53 3.05 13.47
N MET A 190 -33.83 3.75 14.37
CA MET A 190 -33.89 3.51 15.82
C MET A 190 -35.07 4.28 16.44
N GLN A 191 -35.82 3.59 17.28
CA GLN A 191 -36.87 4.19 18.12
C GLN A 191 -36.53 3.95 19.58
N ILE A 192 -36.57 5.02 20.39
CA ILE A 192 -36.33 4.98 21.82
C ILE A 192 -37.64 5.35 22.51
N ALA A 193 -38.14 4.47 23.37
CA ALA A 193 -39.32 4.71 24.18
C ALA A 193 -38.98 4.54 25.67
N PRO A 194 -39.58 5.33 26.59
CA PRO A 194 -39.45 5.10 28.02
C PRO A 194 -39.87 3.66 28.37
N SER A 195 -39.13 2.98 29.25
CA SER A 195 -39.49 1.62 29.65
C SER A 195 -40.66 1.65 30.65
N GLU A 196 -41.88 1.42 30.16
CA GLU A 196 -43.08 1.20 30.99
C GLU A 196 -43.12 -0.25 31.52
N GLY A 197 -42.35 -0.53 32.59
CA GLY A 197 -42.57 -1.71 33.43
C GLY A 197 -41.63 -2.92 33.24
N GLU A 198 -41.27 -3.49 34.40
CA GLU A 198 -40.54 -4.74 34.69
C GLU A 198 -39.24 -5.02 33.90
N ALA A 199 -38.13 -4.60 34.53
CA ALA A 199 -36.84 -5.29 34.63
C ALA A 199 -36.53 -6.40 33.60
N HIS A 200 -36.57 -6.08 32.30
CA HIS A 200 -35.92 -6.91 31.30
C HIS A 200 -34.42 -6.74 31.47
N HIS A 201 -33.80 -7.69 32.18
CA HIS A 201 -32.37 -7.86 32.40
C HIS A 201 -31.57 -6.55 32.39
N ARG A 202 -31.53 -5.85 33.53
CA ARG A 202 -30.40 -4.96 33.80
C ARG A 202 -29.14 -5.81 33.60
N MET A 203 -28.43 -5.56 32.51
CA MET A 203 -27.11 -6.14 32.30
C MET A 203 -26.21 -5.49 33.35
N GLU A 204 -26.12 -6.10 34.53
CA GLU A 204 -25.16 -5.72 35.54
C GLU A 204 -23.77 -5.83 34.91
N GLY A 205 -23.02 -4.73 34.93
CA GLY A 205 -21.74 -4.67 34.25
C GLY A 205 -21.04 -3.35 34.48
N LEU A 206 -19.76 -3.31 34.13
CA LEU A 206 -18.98 -2.08 34.19
C LEU A 206 -19.56 -1.06 33.21
N VAL A 207 -19.99 0.08 33.73
CA VAL A 207 -20.58 1.18 32.97
C VAL A 207 -19.57 2.30 32.78
N ALA A 208 -19.57 2.90 31.59
CA ALA A 208 -18.87 4.12 31.26
C ALA A 208 -19.90 5.24 31.08
N SER A 209 -19.65 6.38 31.73
CA SER A 209 -20.43 7.59 31.49
C SER A 209 -20.15 8.15 30.10
N SER A 210 -21.08 8.94 29.55
CA SER A 210 -20.87 9.67 28.29
C SER A 210 -19.63 10.58 28.33
N GLN A 211 -19.28 11.12 29.51
CA GLN A 211 -18.05 11.89 29.71
C GLN A 211 -16.80 11.03 29.53
N MET A 212 -16.76 9.84 30.14
CA MET A 212 -15.63 8.91 29.99
C MET A 212 -15.47 8.47 28.54
N LEU A 213 -16.58 8.12 27.87
CA LEU A 213 -16.56 7.77 26.45
C LEU A 213 -16.07 8.95 25.59
N SER A 214 -16.54 10.18 25.87
CA SER A 214 -16.11 11.39 25.17
C SER A 214 -14.61 11.62 25.31
N LEU A 215 -14.02 11.37 26.49
CA LEU A 215 -12.56 11.48 26.68
C LEU A 215 -11.79 10.46 25.83
N VAL A 216 -12.25 9.20 25.80
CA VAL A 216 -11.65 8.14 24.98
C VAL A 216 -11.74 8.48 23.50
N VAL A 217 -12.93 8.86 23.03
CA VAL A 217 -13.18 9.24 21.63
C VAL A 217 -12.34 10.47 21.25
N THR A 218 -12.24 11.46 22.13
CA THR A 218 -11.38 12.65 21.92
C THR A 218 -9.92 12.26 21.73
N LEU A 219 -9.39 11.38 22.60
CA LEU A 219 -8.02 10.86 22.46
C LEU A 219 -7.83 10.16 21.11
N LEU A 220 -8.78 9.32 20.70
CA LEU A 220 -8.71 8.63 19.41
C LEU A 220 -8.79 9.60 18.23
N CYS A 221 -9.60 10.67 18.31
CA CYS A 221 -9.61 11.74 17.31
C CYS A 221 -8.23 12.37 17.15
N PHE A 222 -7.52 12.66 18.26
CA PHE A 222 -6.15 13.15 18.21
C PHE A 222 -5.18 12.14 17.59
N VAL A 223 -5.29 10.85 17.92
CA VAL A 223 -4.48 9.78 17.31
C VAL A 223 -4.69 9.71 15.80
N ILE A 224 -5.95 9.78 15.35
CA ILE A 224 -6.29 9.76 13.92
C ILE A 224 -5.75 11.02 13.22
N ALA A 225 -5.93 12.20 13.82
CA ALA A 225 -5.43 13.46 13.27
C ALA A 225 -3.90 13.47 13.19
N ALA A 226 -3.21 12.98 14.23
CA ALA A 226 -1.75 12.83 14.22
C ALA A 226 -1.30 11.84 13.13
N GLY A 227 -1.96 10.70 13.01
CA GLY A 227 -1.70 9.72 11.94
C GLY A 227 -1.89 10.31 10.54
N PHE A 228 -2.95 11.09 10.34
CA PHE A 228 -3.21 11.81 9.10
C PHE A 228 -2.08 12.81 8.80
N LEU A 229 -1.71 13.68 9.75
CA LEU A 229 -0.64 14.65 9.58
C LEU A 229 0.70 13.97 9.26
N LEU A 230 1.03 12.89 9.98
CA LEU A 230 2.21 12.07 9.71
C LEU A 230 2.15 11.41 8.32
N SER A 231 0.96 11.03 7.84
CA SER A 231 0.78 10.49 6.49
C SER A 231 1.00 11.52 5.38
N LEU A 232 0.88 12.82 5.69
CA LEU A 232 1.19 13.91 4.76
C LEU A 232 2.69 14.20 4.69
N VAL A 233 3.45 13.87 5.74
CA VAL A 233 4.91 14.05 5.74
C VAL A 233 5.53 13.20 4.62
N PRO A 234 6.19 13.83 3.62
CA PRO A 234 6.85 13.11 2.55
C PRO A 234 8.00 12.27 3.10
N ASP A 235 8.11 11.01 2.65
CA ASP A 235 9.23 10.14 3.01
C ASP A 235 10.56 10.82 2.62
N PRO A 236 11.47 11.15 3.56
CA PRO A 236 12.74 11.84 3.25
C PRO A 236 13.60 11.10 2.23
N ARG A 237 13.42 9.77 2.15
CA ARG A 237 14.06 8.90 1.16
C ARG A 237 13.59 9.17 -0.27
N LYS A 238 12.33 9.60 -0.46
CA LYS A 238 11.81 10.07 -1.76
C LYS A 238 12.35 11.46 -2.11
N ARG A 239 12.58 12.32 -1.11
CA ARG A 239 13.26 13.62 -1.30
C ARG A 239 14.73 13.45 -1.65
N ALA A 240 15.47 12.59 -0.96
CA ALA A 240 16.88 12.34 -1.26
C ALA A 240 17.11 11.80 -2.69
N ALA A 241 16.14 11.06 -3.24
CA ALA A 241 16.15 10.66 -4.65
C ALA A 241 15.79 11.79 -5.63
N ALA A 242 15.14 12.86 -5.16
CA ALA A 242 14.72 14.02 -5.93
C ALA A 242 15.61 15.27 -5.73
N THR A 243 16.44 15.32 -4.68
CA THR A 243 17.31 16.46 -4.34
C THR A 243 18.77 16.27 -4.75
N THR A 244 19.13 15.18 -5.43
CA THR A 244 20.44 15.06 -6.09
C THR A 244 20.39 15.68 -7.49
N ASP A 245 20.07 16.97 -7.56
CA ASP A 245 20.35 17.85 -8.69
C ASP A 245 21.34 18.91 -8.20
N PRO A 246 22.63 18.86 -8.59
CA PRO A 246 23.49 20.02 -8.48
C PRO A 246 23.31 20.89 -9.73
N VAL A 247 22.74 22.07 -9.53
CA VAL A 247 22.76 23.19 -10.46
C VAL A 247 24.20 23.68 -10.65
N GLY A 248 24.66 23.62 -11.90
CA GLY A 248 25.54 24.60 -12.56
C GLY A 248 26.88 24.99 -11.91
N ALA A 249 27.98 24.48 -12.48
CA ALA A 249 29.21 25.27 -12.67
C ALA A 249 30.05 24.70 -13.83
N GLY A 250 30.16 25.49 -14.92
CA GLY A 250 31.33 25.59 -15.80
C GLY A 250 31.76 24.37 -16.63
N PHE A 251 31.38 24.38 -17.91
CA PHE A 251 32.18 23.73 -18.95
C PHE A 251 33.30 24.67 -19.40
N GLU A 252 34.52 24.16 -19.49
CA GLU A 252 35.58 24.60 -20.41
C GLU A 252 36.35 23.33 -20.83
N PRO A 253 36.34 22.93 -22.12
CA PRO A 253 37.17 21.84 -22.61
C PRO A 253 38.47 22.41 -23.22
N VAL A 254 39.62 21.92 -22.77
CA VAL A 254 40.90 22.12 -23.48
C VAL A 254 41.39 20.80 -24.06
N GLU A 255 41.71 20.89 -25.33
CA GLU A 255 42.06 19.86 -26.30
C GLU A 255 43.51 19.36 -26.15
N ALA A 256 43.78 18.26 -26.84
CA ALA A 256 44.93 17.36 -26.83
C ALA A 256 46.34 17.96 -26.94
N ALA A 257 47.34 17.24 -26.43
CA ALA A 257 48.61 17.02 -27.13
C ALA A 257 49.36 15.78 -26.59
N ALA A 258 49.98 15.05 -27.52
CA ALA A 258 50.69 13.80 -27.34
C ALA A 258 52.19 13.99 -27.05
N GLY A 259 52.82 12.95 -26.49
CA GLY A 259 54.22 12.59 -26.79
C GLY A 259 55.19 12.53 -25.60
N GLY A 260 55.89 11.40 -25.43
CA GLY A 260 57.16 11.33 -24.69
C GLY A 260 57.40 10.07 -23.85
N ILE A 261 58.10 9.09 -24.44
CA ILE A 261 58.59 7.80 -23.90
C ILE A 261 59.93 8.06 -23.11
N VAL A 262 60.34 7.38 -22.03
CA VAL A 262 61.26 6.19 -21.91
C VAL A 262 61.74 6.16 -20.43
N GLU A 263 61.41 5.18 -19.58
CA GLU A 263 62.01 3.85 -19.29
C GLU A 263 63.23 3.83 -18.33
N ALA A 264 63.14 3.04 -17.25
CA ALA A 264 64.24 2.27 -16.65
C ALA A 264 63.72 1.28 -15.57
N ASP A 265 63.62 0.00 -15.96
CA ASP A 265 63.65 -1.24 -15.13
C ASP A 265 65.13 -1.75 -15.14
N PRO A 266 65.67 -2.79 -14.43
CA PRO A 266 65.07 -4.07 -13.92
C PRO A 266 65.77 -4.55 -12.58
N PRO A 267 65.89 -5.83 -12.11
CA PRO A 267 65.63 -7.18 -12.70
C PRO A 267 64.91 -8.18 -11.74
N LEU A 268 64.57 -9.45 -12.00
CA LEU A 268 65.00 -10.55 -12.89
C LEU A 268 63.79 -11.48 -13.24
N ARG A 269 63.89 -12.12 -14.41
CA ARG A 269 62.94 -13.07 -15.05
C ARG A 269 63.02 -14.50 -14.46
N PRO A 270 62.13 -15.44 -14.85
CA PRO A 270 62.36 -16.21 -16.09
C PRO A 270 61.12 -16.41 -16.99
N THR A 271 61.38 -16.52 -18.29
CA THR A 271 60.47 -16.88 -19.41
C THR A 271 60.33 -18.41 -19.58
N PRO A 272 59.65 -18.94 -20.63
CA PRO A 272 58.21 -19.09 -20.85
C PRO A 272 57.79 -20.58 -20.99
N LEU A 273 56.51 -20.96 -20.80
CA LEU A 273 55.88 -22.19 -21.36
C LEU A 273 54.35 -22.13 -21.18
N GLY A 274 53.59 -22.53 -22.20
CA GLY A 274 52.14 -22.33 -22.30
C GLY A 274 51.30 -23.04 -21.23
N GLY A 275 50.15 -22.45 -20.89
CA GLY A 275 49.20 -23.02 -19.95
C GLY A 275 47.86 -22.28 -19.91
N ILE A 276 46.84 -22.88 -20.51
CA ILE A 276 45.49 -23.11 -19.94
C ILE A 276 45.23 -22.32 -18.64
N GLY A 277 44.33 -21.31 -18.65
CA GLY A 277 44.02 -20.64 -17.38
C GLY A 277 43.20 -19.36 -17.35
N GLN A 278 42.73 -18.80 -18.47
CA GLN A 278 41.57 -17.91 -18.37
C GLN A 278 40.35 -18.82 -18.26
N PRO A 279 39.59 -18.81 -17.14
CA PRO A 279 38.39 -19.63 -17.07
C PRO A 279 37.54 -19.23 -18.29
N PRO A 280 37.12 -20.20 -19.13
CA PRO A 280 36.28 -19.88 -20.27
C PRO A 280 35.08 -19.10 -19.73
N ARG A 281 34.80 -17.93 -20.32
CA ARG A 281 33.62 -17.13 -19.99
C ARG A 281 32.44 -18.11 -20.02
N ALA A 282 31.82 -18.34 -18.86
CA ALA A 282 30.79 -19.36 -18.72
C ALA A 282 29.75 -19.18 -19.84
N ALA A 283 29.42 -20.27 -20.53
CA ALA A 283 28.45 -20.21 -21.62
C ALA A 283 27.13 -19.63 -21.05
N PRO A 284 26.47 -18.69 -21.77
CA PRO A 284 25.23 -18.12 -21.30
C PRO A 284 24.21 -19.21 -20.97
N VAL A 285 23.55 -19.09 -19.83
CA VAL A 285 22.54 -20.04 -19.39
C VAL A 285 21.22 -19.79 -20.12
N PRO A 286 20.59 -20.83 -20.70
CA PRO A 286 19.32 -20.65 -21.40
C PRO A 286 18.14 -20.47 -20.44
N ARG A 287 18.29 -20.85 -19.17
CA ARG A 287 17.22 -20.77 -18.17
C ARG A 287 17.73 -20.24 -16.83
N LEU A 288 16.93 -19.41 -16.19
CA LEU A 288 17.21 -18.85 -14.86
C LEU A 288 16.44 -19.63 -13.78
N PRO A 289 17.06 -19.96 -12.65
CA PRO A 289 16.38 -20.51 -11.50
C PRO A 289 15.52 -19.42 -10.83
N VAL A 290 14.29 -19.77 -10.48
CA VAL A 290 13.38 -18.93 -9.71
C VAL A 290 12.73 -19.74 -8.59
N GLU A 291 12.59 -19.16 -7.42
CA GLU A 291 11.96 -19.79 -6.28
C GLU A 291 10.43 -19.74 -6.40
N GLY A 292 9.77 -20.87 -6.16
CA GLY A 292 8.32 -21.03 -6.07
C GLY A 292 7.91 -21.80 -4.81
N ALA A 293 6.60 -21.92 -4.58
CA ALA A 293 6.06 -22.58 -3.39
C ALA A 293 6.46 -24.07 -3.29
N ASP A 294 6.66 -24.73 -4.43
CA ASP A 294 6.98 -26.16 -4.54
C ASP A 294 8.48 -26.43 -4.81
N GLY A 295 9.33 -25.40 -4.77
CA GLY A 295 10.78 -25.50 -4.99
C GLY A 295 11.35 -24.56 -6.05
N THR A 296 12.53 -24.86 -6.57
CA THR A 296 13.21 -24.07 -7.62
C THR A 296 12.68 -24.45 -9.00
N HIS A 297 12.02 -23.51 -9.67
CA HIS A 297 11.59 -23.63 -11.05
C HIS A 297 12.61 -22.97 -11.99
N PHE A 298 12.60 -23.32 -13.27
CA PHE A 298 13.49 -22.71 -14.27
C PHE A 298 12.67 -21.98 -15.33
N ILE A 299 12.96 -20.70 -15.55
CA ILE A 299 12.32 -19.86 -16.57
C ILE A 299 13.26 -19.68 -17.74
N ASP A 300 12.74 -19.71 -18.96
CA ASP A 300 13.52 -19.44 -20.17
C ASP A 300 14.01 -17.99 -20.18
N ALA A 301 15.29 -17.77 -20.51
CA ALA A 301 15.86 -16.43 -20.59
C ALA A 301 15.09 -15.54 -21.60
N ALA A 302 14.47 -16.11 -22.64
CA ALA A 302 13.65 -15.38 -23.59
C ALA A 302 12.36 -14.80 -22.99
N GLU A 303 11.87 -15.35 -21.86
CA GLU A 303 10.69 -14.82 -21.17
C GLU A 303 11.04 -13.69 -20.18
N VAL A 304 12.32 -13.49 -19.89
CA VAL A 304 12.77 -12.50 -18.91
C VAL A 304 12.88 -11.12 -19.52
N ARG A 305 12.18 -10.14 -18.92
CA ARG A 305 12.22 -8.74 -19.36
C ARG A 305 13.20 -7.90 -18.55
N SER A 306 13.27 -8.11 -17.24
CA SER A 306 14.21 -7.41 -16.36
C SER A 306 14.65 -8.26 -15.17
N VAL A 307 15.83 -7.94 -14.64
CA VAL A 307 16.37 -8.47 -13.39
C VAL A 307 16.75 -7.31 -12.48
N ARG A 308 16.28 -7.32 -11.23
CA ARG A 308 16.50 -6.28 -10.23
C ARG A 308 17.24 -6.84 -9.02
N ALA A 309 18.24 -6.12 -8.53
CA ALA A 309 18.90 -6.48 -7.27
C ALA A 309 17.96 -6.25 -6.07
N ASP A 310 17.87 -7.24 -5.17
CA ASP A 310 17.15 -7.15 -3.91
C ASP A 310 17.97 -7.83 -2.79
N ALA A 311 18.73 -7.03 -2.04
CA ALA A 311 19.70 -7.50 -1.05
C ALA A 311 20.74 -8.49 -1.63
N HIS A 312 20.75 -9.74 -1.16
CA HIS A 312 21.70 -10.79 -1.57
C HIS A 312 21.22 -11.64 -2.76
N TYR A 313 20.00 -11.39 -3.24
CA TYR A 313 19.38 -12.12 -4.34
C TYR A 313 18.87 -11.16 -5.41
N THR A 314 18.23 -11.69 -6.45
CA THR A 314 17.62 -10.89 -7.51
C THR A 314 16.14 -11.20 -7.68
N LYS A 315 15.40 -10.26 -8.24
CA LYS A 315 14.02 -10.47 -8.69
C LYS A 315 13.98 -10.41 -10.21
N VAL A 316 13.40 -11.45 -10.81
CA VAL A 316 13.26 -11.63 -12.25
C VAL A 316 11.82 -11.30 -12.64
N HIS A 317 11.64 -10.42 -13.62
CA HIS A 317 10.33 -10.03 -14.13
C HIS A 317 10.08 -10.67 -15.50
N ASP A 318 9.04 -11.49 -15.62
CA ASP A 318 8.66 -12.19 -16.86
C ASP A 318 7.65 -11.42 -17.74
N GLY A 319 7.26 -10.22 -17.29
CA GLY A 319 6.21 -9.41 -17.93
C GLY A 319 4.88 -9.43 -17.19
N THR A 320 4.62 -10.49 -16.41
CA THR A 320 3.39 -10.62 -15.62
C THR A 320 3.66 -10.44 -14.14
N ARG A 321 4.78 -10.98 -13.63
CA ARG A 321 5.11 -10.98 -12.20
C ARG A 321 6.61 -10.95 -11.96
N GLU A 322 6.99 -10.56 -10.75
CA GLU A 322 8.35 -10.74 -10.23
C GLU A 322 8.49 -12.08 -9.52
N ARG A 323 9.61 -12.78 -9.72
CA ARG A 323 9.96 -14.01 -9.01
C ARG A 323 11.37 -13.91 -8.44
N MET A 324 11.60 -14.51 -7.28
CA MET A 324 12.91 -14.48 -6.63
C MET A 324 13.87 -15.43 -7.36
N CYS A 325 15.07 -14.96 -7.66
CA CYS A 325 16.17 -15.73 -8.20
C CYS A 325 17.32 -15.71 -7.18
N PRO A 326 17.88 -16.87 -6.80
CA PRO A 326 18.92 -16.95 -5.78
C PRO A 326 20.24 -16.30 -6.21
N TRP A 327 20.42 -15.99 -7.50
CA TRP A 327 21.61 -15.32 -7.99
C TRP A 327 21.67 -13.87 -7.52
N SER A 328 22.87 -13.41 -7.19
CA SER A 328 23.20 -12.00 -7.09
C SER A 328 23.14 -11.33 -8.47
N ILE A 329 23.04 -9.99 -8.49
CA ILE A 329 23.00 -9.25 -9.76
C ILE A 329 24.27 -9.43 -10.61
N SER A 330 25.43 -9.58 -9.96
CA SER A 330 26.70 -9.79 -10.66
C SER A 330 26.78 -11.19 -11.27
N GLU A 331 26.25 -12.21 -10.58
CA GLU A 331 26.14 -13.57 -11.13
C GLU A 331 25.16 -13.60 -12.30
N ALA A 332 24.00 -12.94 -12.17
CA ALA A 332 23.05 -12.82 -13.27
C ALA A 332 23.69 -12.13 -14.50
N GLU A 333 24.45 -11.05 -14.30
CA GLU A 333 25.18 -10.38 -15.40
C GLU A 333 26.24 -11.27 -16.06
N ALA A 334 26.91 -12.12 -15.29
CA ALA A 334 27.94 -13.02 -15.81
C ALA A 334 27.35 -14.20 -16.60
N LEU A 335 26.16 -14.67 -16.23
CA LEU A 335 25.53 -15.87 -16.79
C LEU A 335 24.51 -15.57 -17.90
N LEU A 336 23.93 -14.37 -17.96
CA LEU A 336 22.98 -13.98 -19.00
C LEU A 336 23.69 -13.64 -20.32
N ASP A 337 23.01 -13.88 -21.45
CA ASP A 337 23.56 -13.54 -22.77
C ASP A 337 23.74 -12.01 -22.91
N PRO A 338 24.97 -11.49 -23.02
CA PRO A 338 25.22 -10.05 -23.17
C PRO A 338 24.67 -9.47 -24.48
N ARG A 339 24.31 -10.31 -25.46
CA ARG A 339 23.65 -9.89 -26.70
C ARG A 339 22.16 -9.62 -26.52
N LEU A 340 21.55 -10.11 -25.45
CA LEU A 340 20.13 -9.89 -25.16
C LEU A 340 19.95 -8.99 -23.93
N PHE A 341 20.82 -9.16 -22.93
CA PHE A 341 20.73 -8.46 -21.65
C PHE A 341 21.78 -7.37 -21.52
N LEU A 342 21.37 -6.24 -20.93
CA LEU A 342 22.26 -5.12 -20.63
C LEU A 342 22.02 -4.62 -19.22
N ARG A 343 23.10 -4.44 -18.45
CA ARG A 343 23.06 -3.76 -17.16
C ARG A 343 22.92 -2.26 -17.35
N VAL A 344 21.69 -1.76 -17.20
CA VAL A 344 21.32 -0.36 -17.41
C VAL A 344 21.49 0.50 -16.15
N HIS A 345 21.54 -0.12 -14.98
CA HIS A 345 21.72 0.53 -13.68
C HIS A 345 22.52 -0.39 -12.75
N ARG A 346 23.10 0.15 -11.67
CA ARG A 346 23.80 -0.66 -10.65
C ARG A 346 22.93 -1.77 -10.05
N SER A 347 21.61 -1.63 -10.13
CA SER A 347 20.61 -2.55 -9.58
C SER A 347 19.65 -3.13 -10.62
N HIS A 348 19.84 -2.87 -11.92
CA HIS A 348 18.92 -3.36 -12.97
C HIS A 348 19.66 -3.86 -14.21
N ILE A 349 19.22 -5.01 -14.70
CA ILE A 349 19.55 -5.60 -16.00
C ILE A 349 18.25 -5.71 -16.79
N VAL A 350 18.29 -5.39 -18.09
CA VAL A 350 17.12 -5.36 -18.97
C VAL A 350 17.38 -6.19 -20.22
N ALA A 351 16.38 -6.93 -20.67
CA ALA A 351 16.37 -7.56 -21.99
C ALA A 351 16.05 -6.49 -23.05
N ILE A 352 17.02 -6.19 -23.91
CA ILE A 352 16.90 -5.19 -24.98
C ILE A 352 15.72 -5.46 -25.94
N PRO A 353 15.42 -6.71 -26.35
CA PRO A 353 14.29 -6.99 -27.25
C PRO A 353 12.91 -6.59 -26.71
N HIS A 354 12.78 -6.46 -25.39
CA HIS A 354 11.51 -6.19 -24.69
C HIS A 354 11.29 -4.70 -24.38
N VAL A 355 12.19 -3.81 -24.83
CA VAL A 355 12.04 -2.36 -24.61
C VAL A 355 11.03 -1.79 -25.61
N ALA A 356 9.90 -1.31 -25.12
CA ALA A 356 8.84 -0.71 -25.94
C ALA A 356 9.01 0.81 -26.09
N ILE A 357 9.35 1.51 -25.01
CA ILE A 357 9.48 2.99 -25.01
C ILE A 357 10.71 3.40 -24.21
N VAL A 358 11.45 4.38 -24.73
CA VAL A 358 12.52 5.08 -24.01
C VAL A 358 12.05 6.50 -23.71
N ARG A 359 11.88 6.84 -22.43
CA ARG A 359 11.51 8.20 -21.98
C ARG A 359 12.73 8.88 -21.38
N LYS A 360 12.96 10.14 -21.73
CA LYS A 360 13.95 10.97 -21.04
C LYS A 360 13.33 11.45 -19.73
N GLU A 361 14.02 11.23 -18.61
CA GLU A 361 13.58 11.67 -17.29
C GLU A 361 14.77 12.34 -16.58
N GLY A 362 14.78 13.67 -16.55
CA GLY A 362 15.94 14.47 -16.13
C GLY A 362 17.17 14.21 -17.01
N ASP A 363 18.31 13.95 -16.36
CA ASP A 363 19.56 13.50 -16.99
C ASP A 363 19.61 11.97 -17.20
N GLY A 364 18.61 11.25 -16.70
CA GLY A 364 18.45 9.81 -16.85
C GLY A 364 17.58 9.43 -18.05
N ALA A 365 17.34 8.14 -18.17
CA ALA A 365 16.27 7.62 -19.02
C ALA A 365 15.48 6.56 -18.24
N VAL A 366 14.21 6.40 -18.58
CA VAL A 366 13.39 5.28 -18.11
C VAL A 366 12.96 4.46 -19.31
N LEU A 367 13.16 3.16 -19.20
CA LEU A 367 12.70 2.18 -20.18
C LEU A 367 11.34 1.66 -19.74
N GLU A 368 10.38 1.68 -20.64
CA GLU A 368 9.12 0.98 -20.51
C GLU A 368 9.24 -0.34 -21.25
N LEU A 369 9.10 -1.44 -20.52
CA LEU A 369 9.12 -2.78 -21.11
C LEU A 369 7.72 -3.16 -21.57
N ASP A 370 7.64 -3.92 -22.65
CA ASP A 370 6.38 -4.52 -23.10
C ASP A 370 5.80 -5.42 -21.99
N GLY A 371 4.47 -5.64 -22.02
CA GLY A 371 3.77 -6.50 -21.06
C GLY A 371 2.32 -6.07 -20.79
N PRO A 372 1.52 -6.89 -20.10
CA PRO A 372 0.13 -6.56 -19.72
C PRO A 372 0.03 -5.34 -18.79
N SER A 373 1.11 -5.00 -18.08
CA SER A 373 1.21 -3.78 -17.29
C SER A 373 2.55 -3.08 -17.58
N PRO A 374 2.57 -1.73 -17.65
CA PRO A 374 3.80 -0.99 -17.94
C PRO A 374 4.83 -1.20 -16.82
N HIS A 375 5.97 -1.79 -17.16
CA HIS A 375 7.09 -2.00 -16.25
C HIS A 375 8.21 -1.00 -16.56
N LEU A 376 8.43 -0.06 -15.64
CA LEU A 376 9.37 1.04 -15.81
C LEU A 376 10.70 0.74 -15.12
N VAL A 377 11.80 0.80 -15.88
CA VAL A 377 13.16 0.53 -15.41
C VAL A 377 14.05 1.76 -15.56
N PRO A 378 14.67 2.27 -14.48
CA PRO A 378 15.58 3.41 -14.56
C PRO A 378 16.91 3.03 -15.20
N VAL A 379 17.46 3.94 -16.01
CA VAL A 379 18.76 3.84 -16.67
C VAL A 379 19.71 4.88 -16.08
N SER A 380 20.90 4.44 -15.69
CA SER A 380 21.98 5.33 -15.24
C SER A 380 22.52 6.20 -16.36
N ARG A 381 22.92 7.44 -16.05
CA ARG A 381 23.45 8.42 -17.02
C ARG A 381 24.56 7.83 -17.89
N ALA A 382 25.51 7.12 -17.27
CA ALA A 382 26.64 6.48 -17.94
C ALA A 382 26.24 5.39 -18.95
N LYS A 383 25.04 4.79 -18.81
CA LYS A 383 24.56 3.69 -19.66
C LYS A 383 23.60 4.14 -20.76
N ILE A 384 23.21 5.41 -20.81
CA ILE A 384 22.25 5.92 -21.81
C ILE A 384 22.78 5.75 -23.24
N ALA A 385 24.05 6.09 -23.48
CA ALA A 385 24.65 5.99 -24.81
C ALA A 385 24.66 4.54 -25.30
N GLU A 386 25.03 3.61 -24.42
CA GLU A 386 25.06 2.17 -24.68
C GLU A 386 23.65 1.63 -24.96
N VAL A 387 22.65 2.00 -24.15
CA VAL A 387 21.24 1.63 -24.36
C VAL A 387 20.74 2.12 -25.72
N LYS A 388 20.99 3.40 -26.06
CA LYS A 388 20.59 3.97 -27.35
C LYS A 388 21.25 3.27 -28.53
N ALA A 389 22.54 2.93 -28.42
CA ALA A 389 23.25 2.17 -29.44
C ALA A 389 22.65 0.78 -29.65
N ARG A 390 22.32 0.08 -28.56
CA ARG A 390 21.73 -1.27 -28.60
C ARG A 390 20.31 -1.28 -29.15
N LEU A 391 19.57 -0.19 -28.99
CA LEU A 391 18.23 0.01 -29.58
C LEU A 391 18.26 0.59 -31.01
N GLY A 392 19.45 0.84 -31.58
CA GLY A 392 19.57 1.41 -32.93
C GLY A 392 19.17 2.89 -33.03
N LEU A 393 19.10 3.61 -31.90
CA LEU A 393 18.66 5.01 -31.84
C LEU A 393 19.80 6.02 -32.02
N VAL A 394 21.01 5.57 -32.37
CA VAL A 394 22.15 6.46 -32.66
C VAL A 394 21.98 7.02 -34.08
N ARG A 395 21.88 8.35 -34.21
CA ARG A 395 21.94 9.02 -35.52
C ARG A 395 23.29 8.71 -36.15
N ARG A 396 23.28 8.05 -37.31
CA ARG A 396 24.42 8.07 -38.23
C ARG A 396 24.60 9.53 -38.68
N THR A 397 25.63 10.20 -38.18
CA THR A 397 26.18 11.38 -38.83
C THR A 397 26.81 10.90 -40.14
N ALA A 398 26.19 11.26 -41.26
CA ALA A 398 26.76 11.14 -42.59
C ALA A 398 27.64 12.35 -42.89
#